data_AF-A0A3B9JD09-F1
#
_entry.id   AF-A0A3B9JD09-F1
#
_cell.length_a   1.000
_cell.length_b   1.000
_cell.length_c   1.000
_cell.angle_alpha   90.00
_cell.angle_beta   90.00
_cell.angle_gamma   90.00
#
_symmetry.space_group_name_H-M   'P 1'
#
loop_
_entity.id
_entity.type
_entity.pdbx_description
1 polymer ?
#
loop_
_entity_poly.entity_id
_entity_poly.type
_entity_poly.pdbx_seq_one_letter_code
_entity_poly.pdbx_strand_id
1 'polypeptide(L)'
;MLFLLTLHSIVRWLVILVALAAIVKLVIGLSQKQDYDKMTGGLVSAFAGLMDTQLLLGLMFFLWNGLAGVGFPRQRWEHLVIMLAAVIVAHLPAMWKKAEAQKRLRNTLAAVIGSLVLVVLGVSMLQPNRWLVIFG
;
A
#
# COMPACT_ATOMS: atom_id res chain seq x y z
N MET A 1 -2.46 13.25 -18.14
CA MET A 1 -1.51 13.37 -17.00
C MET A 1 -2.24 13.70 -15.71
N LEU A 2 -2.97 14.81 -15.66
CA LEU A 2 -3.75 15.20 -14.47
C LEU A 2 -4.68 14.09 -13.98
N PHE A 3 -5.44 13.45 -14.86
CA PHE A 3 -6.37 12.37 -14.51
C PHE A 3 -5.68 11.19 -13.79
N LEU A 4 -4.57 10.67 -14.34
CA LEU A 4 -3.83 9.56 -13.72
C LEU A 4 -3.24 9.96 -12.37
N LEU A 5 -2.68 11.16 -12.26
CA LEU A 5 -2.15 11.68 -11.01
C LEU A 5 -3.26 11.83 -9.96
N THR A 6 -4.38 12.45 -10.32
CA THR A 6 -5.53 12.63 -9.44
C THR A 6 -6.03 11.29 -8.93
N LEU A 7 -6.19 10.31 -9.82
CA LEU A 7 -6.66 8.98 -9.45
C LEU A 7 -5.66 8.28 -8.51
N HIS A 8 -4.37 8.31 -8.83
CA HIS A 8 -3.31 7.76 -7.99
C HIS A 8 -3.24 8.43 -6.60
N SER A 9 -3.45 9.75 -6.54
CA SER A 9 -3.49 10.49 -5.27
C SER A 9 -4.72 10.16 -4.44
N ILE A 10 -5.90 9.99 -5.05
CA ILE A 10 -7.12 9.56 -4.35
C ILE A 10 -6.97 8.12 -3.85
N VAL A 11 -6.50 7.20 -4.70
CA VAL A 11 -6.32 5.80 -4.33
C VAL A 11 -5.32 5.65 -3.19
N ARG A 12 -4.27 6.48 -3.12
CA ARG A 12 -3.37 6.52 -1.94
C ARG A 12 -4.12 6.72 -0.63
N TRP A 13 -5.08 7.65 -0.59
CA TRP A 13 -5.86 7.90 0.61
C TRP A 13 -6.79 6.73 0.93
N LEU A 14 -7.36 6.07 -0.09
CA LEU A 14 -8.13 4.83 0.10
C LEU A 14 -7.26 3.71 0.68
N VAL A 15 -6.03 3.53 0.17
CA VAL A 15 -5.04 2.58 0.72
C VAL A 15 -4.83 2.83 2.21
N ILE A 16 -4.60 4.09 2.60
CA ILE A 16 -4.37 4.46 4.02
C ILE A 16 -5.61 4.16 4.86
N LEU A 17 -6.80 4.55 4.41
CA LEU A 17 -8.05 4.32 5.14
C LEU A 17 -8.30 2.82 5.37
N VAL A 18 -8.15 2.00 4.33
CA VAL A 18 -8.33 0.54 4.44
C VAL A 18 -7.24 -0.09 5.29
N ALA A 19 -5.99 0.37 5.19
CA ALA A 19 -4.89 -0.09 6.03
C ALA A 19 -5.19 0.17 7.53
N LEU A 20 -5.66 1.37 7.87
CA LEU A 20 -6.03 1.72 9.24
C LEU A 20 -7.18 0.84 9.74
N ALA A 21 -8.22 0.63 8.94
CA ALA A 21 -9.32 -0.27 9.29
C ALA A 21 -8.84 -1.72 9.51
N ALA A 22 -7.97 -2.23 8.64
CA ALA A 22 -7.37 -3.55 8.76
C ALA A 22 -6.52 -3.67 10.04
N ILE A 23 -5.69 -2.67 10.34
CA ILE A 23 -4.87 -2.61 11.57
C ILE A 23 -5.77 -2.67 12.80
N VAL A 24 -6.81 -1.85 12.87
CA VAL A 24 -7.75 -1.85 14.01
C VAL A 24 -8.37 -3.23 14.19
N LYS A 25 -8.89 -3.85 13.13
CA LYS A 25 -9.51 -5.18 13.21
C LYS A 25 -8.51 -6.27 13.62
N LEU A 26 -7.28 -6.23 13.09
CA LEU A 26 -6.21 -7.18 13.45
C LEU A 26 -5.78 -7.02 14.91
N VAL A 27 -5.66 -5.79 15.42
CA VAL A 27 -5.33 -5.51 16.82
C VAL A 27 -6.44 -5.99 17.76
N ILE A 28 -7.71 -5.77 17.40
CA ILE A 28 -8.86 -6.31 18.14
C ILE A 28 -8.80 -7.84 18.14
N GLY A 29 -8.55 -8.46 16.99
CA GLY A 29 -8.46 -9.92 16.86
C GLY A 29 -7.36 -10.53 17.73
N LEU A 30 -6.19 -9.89 17.81
CA LEU A 30 -5.11 -10.31 18.70
C LEU A 30 -5.47 -10.12 20.19
N SER A 31 -6.02 -8.96 20.54
CA SER A 31 -6.33 -8.62 21.94
C SER A 31 -7.42 -9.52 22.52
N GLN A 32 -8.40 -9.88 21.69
CA GLN A 32 -9.54 -10.73 22.07
C GLN A 32 -9.33 -12.21 21.72
N LYS A 33 -8.14 -12.59 21.22
CA LYS A 33 -7.81 -13.95 20.78
C LYS A 33 -8.83 -14.55 19.78
N GLN A 34 -9.35 -13.72 18.87
CA GLN A 34 -10.31 -14.14 17.84
C GLN A 34 -9.63 -14.98 16.76
N ASP A 35 -10.44 -15.75 16.03
CA ASP A 35 -10.02 -16.38 14.79
C ASP A 35 -9.84 -15.38 13.65
N TYR A 36 -9.15 -15.80 12.60
CA TYR A 36 -9.03 -15.04 11.36
C TYR A 36 -10.36 -15.12 10.57
N ASP A 37 -11.26 -14.18 10.86
CA ASP A 37 -12.61 -14.14 10.29
C ASP A 37 -12.67 -13.59 8.86
N LYS A 38 -13.87 -13.67 8.26
CA LYS A 38 -14.12 -13.18 6.89
C LYS A 38 -13.90 -11.67 6.76
N MET A 39 -14.24 -10.88 7.79
CA MET A 39 -14.06 -9.43 7.77
C MET A 39 -12.57 -9.07 7.73
N THR A 40 -11.76 -9.69 8.57
CA THR A 40 -10.30 -9.54 8.58
C THR A 40 -9.72 -9.93 7.23
N GLY A 41 -10.16 -11.06 6.66
CA GLY A 41 -9.79 -11.47 5.31
C GLY A 41 -10.17 -10.46 4.23
N GLY A 42 -11.39 -9.91 4.28
CA GLY A 42 -11.87 -8.91 3.34
C GLY A 42 -11.04 -7.64 3.38
N LEU A 43 -10.77 -7.09 4.57
CA LEU A 43 -9.98 -5.87 4.74
C LEU A 43 -8.52 -6.05 4.26
N VAL A 44 -7.89 -7.17 4.60
CA VAL A 44 -6.51 -7.46 4.18
C VAL A 44 -6.41 -7.66 2.67
N SER A 45 -7.37 -8.36 2.07
CA SER A 45 -7.44 -8.52 0.60
C SER A 45 -7.73 -7.20 -0.10
N ALA A 46 -8.62 -6.37 0.44
CA ALA A 46 -8.90 -5.03 -0.10
C ALA A 46 -7.67 -4.12 -0.03
N PHE A 47 -6.92 -4.16 1.07
CA PHE A 47 -5.65 -3.45 1.19
C PHE A 47 -4.65 -3.89 0.12
N ALA A 48 -4.43 -5.20 -0.04
CA ALA A 48 -3.52 -5.73 -1.05
C ALA A 48 -3.94 -5.34 -2.48
N GLY A 49 -5.22 -5.46 -2.84
CA GLY A 49 -5.72 -5.07 -4.15
C GLY A 49 -5.66 -3.55 -4.41
N LEU A 50 -5.85 -2.72 -3.39
CA LEU A 50 -5.64 -1.27 -3.49
C LEU A 50 -4.16 -0.94 -3.67
N MET A 51 -3.25 -1.67 -3.02
CA MET A 51 -1.81 -1.54 -3.22
C MET A 51 -1.41 -1.87 -4.67
N ASP A 52 -1.99 -2.93 -5.27
CA ASP A 52 -1.78 -3.26 -6.68
C ASP A 52 -2.30 -2.17 -7.62
N THR A 53 -3.52 -1.69 -7.36
CA THR A 53 -4.13 -0.60 -8.11
C THR A 53 -3.26 0.65 -8.04
N GLN A 54 -2.74 0.96 -6.85
CA GLN A 54 -1.89 2.10 -6.62
C GLN A 54 -0.57 2.01 -7.40
N LEU A 55 0.08 0.84 -7.34
CA LEU A 55 1.31 0.58 -8.11
C LEU A 55 1.05 0.67 -9.61
N LEU A 56 -0.04 0.09 -10.12
CA LEU A 56 -0.38 0.12 -11.53
C LEU A 56 -0.55 1.56 -12.04
N LEU A 57 -1.33 2.38 -11.33
CA LEU A 57 -1.51 3.79 -11.66
C LEU A 57 -0.19 4.56 -11.59
N GLY A 58 0.63 4.29 -10.57
CA GLY A 58 1.95 4.91 -10.41
C GLY A 58 2.92 4.53 -11.52
N LEU A 59 2.91 3.26 -11.95
CA LEU A 59 3.74 2.76 -13.05
C LEU A 59 3.30 3.35 -14.39
N MET A 60 2.00 3.43 -14.66
CA MET A 60 1.47 4.11 -15.84
C MET A 60 1.91 5.58 -15.87
N PHE A 61 1.81 6.28 -14.74
CA PHE A 61 2.26 7.67 -14.62
C PHE A 61 3.79 7.81 -14.80
N PHE A 62 4.57 6.91 -14.20
CA PHE A 62 6.03 6.89 -14.32
C PHE A 62 6.49 6.70 -15.78
N LEU A 63 5.97 5.67 -16.45
CA LEU A 63 6.31 5.35 -17.84
C LEU A 63 5.90 6.47 -18.78
N TRP A 64 4.68 6.98 -18.64
CA TRP A 64 4.20 8.05 -19.52
C TRP A 64 5.06 9.31 -19.43
N ASN A 65 5.34 9.79 -18.21
CA ASN A 65 6.17 10.98 -18.04
C ASN A 65 7.58 10.77 -18.61
N GLY A 66 8.15 9.58 -18.41
CA GLY A 66 9.48 9.28 -18.93
C GLY A 66 9.54 9.28 -20.45
N LEU A 67 8.57 8.64 -21.09
CA LEU A 67 8.46 8.57 -22.56
C LEU A 67 8.04 9.91 -23.19
N ALA A 68 7.31 10.76 -22.47
CA ALA A 68 6.90 12.09 -22.91
C ALA A 68 8.00 13.17 -22.82
N GLY A 69 9.26 12.78 -22.55
CA GLY A 69 10.42 13.68 -22.58
C GLY A 69 10.87 14.22 -21.22
N VAL A 70 10.17 13.92 -20.12
CA VAL A 70 10.64 14.26 -18.75
C VAL A 70 11.77 13.32 -18.31
N GLY A 71 11.91 12.16 -18.98
CA GLY A 71 12.87 11.13 -18.63
C GLY A 71 12.55 10.45 -17.30
N PHE A 72 13.55 9.73 -16.76
CA PHE A 72 13.39 8.95 -15.54
C PHE A 72 14.31 9.43 -14.41
N PRO A 73 13.99 10.56 -13.76
CA PRO A 73 14.77 11.07 -12.63
C PRO A 73 14.98 10.02 -11.55
N ARG A 74 16.17 9.98 -10.97
CA ARG A 74 16.58 9.04 -9.91
C ARG A 74 15.55 8.91 -8.78
N GLN A 75 15.03 10.03 -8.28
CA GLN A 75 14.04 10.05 -7.19
C GLN A 75 12.75 9.29 -7.53
N ARG A 76 12.31 9.30 -8.80
CA ARG A 76 11.13 8.56 -9.24
C ARG A 76 11.39 7.06 -9.30
N TRP A 77 12.61 6.67 -9.68
CA TRP A 77 13.05 5.27 -9.61
C TRP A 77 13.10 4.76 -8.17
N GLU A 78 13.71 5.52 -7.27
CA GLU A 78 13.79 5.18 -5.85
C GLU A 78 12.38 5.03 -5.24
N HIS A 79 11.47 5.96 -5.56
CA HIS A 79 10.06 5.86 -5.19
C HIS A 79 9.41 4.57 -5.72
N LEU A 80 9.55 4.26 -7.01
CA LEU A 80 8.99 3.06 -7.63
C LEU A 80 9.51 1.78 -6.94
N VAL A 81 10.81 1.70 -6.66
CA VAL A 81 11.42 0.53 -6.00
C VAL A 81 10.86 0.34 -4.60
N ILE A 82 10.71 1.41 -3.82
CA ILE A 82 10.12 1.33 -2.47
C ILE A 82 8.63 0.93 -2.55
N MET A 83 7.88 1.44 -3.52
CA MET A 83 6.47 1.05 -3.70
C MET A 83 6.33 -0.41 -4.11
N LEU A 84 7.23 -0.94 -4.95
CA LEU A 84 7.27 -2.36 -5.29
C LEU A 84 7.53 -3.22 -4.04
N ALA A 85 8.49 -2.84 -3.20
CA ALA A 85 8.72 -3.52 -1.93
C ALA A 85 7.47 -3.46 -1.02
N ALA A 86 6.79 -2.31 -0.96
CA ALA A 86 5.57 -2.15 -0.18
C ALA A 86 4.44 -3.10 -0.65
N VAL A 87 4.26 -3.26 -1.96
CA VAL A 87 3.27 -4.18 -2.54
C VAL A 87 3.61 -5.64 -2.23
N ILE A 88 4.88 -6.03 -2.36
CA ILE A 88 5.35 -7.38 -2.01
C ILE A 88 5.03 -7.67 -0.54
N VAL A 89 5.36 -6.73 0.36
CA VAL A 89 5.09 -6.87 1.79
C VAL A 89 3.58 -6.97 2.07
N ALA A 90 2.74 -6.19 1.36
CA ALA A 90 1.28 -6.26 1.50
C ALA A 90 0.70 -7.64 1.15
N HIS A 91 1.40 -8.43 0.33
CA HIS A 91 0.97 -9.77 -0.11
C HIS A 91 1.48 -10.92 0.77
N LEU A 92 2.43 -10.68 1.69
CA LEU A 92 2.93 -11.70 2.62
C LEU A 92 1.86 -12.43 3.44
N PRO A 93 0.71 -11.82 3.83
CA PRO A 93 -0.39 -12.53 4.49
C PRO A 93 -0.86 -13.80 3.77
N ALA A 94 -0.68 -13.89 2.45
CA ALA A 94 -1.03 -15.08 1.68
C ALA A 94 -0.21 -16.32 2.09
N MET A 95 1.01 -16.14 2.60
CA MET A 95 1.90 -17.23 3.04
C MET A 95 1.44 -17.87 4.36
N TRP A 96 0.68 -17.15 5.19
CA TRP A 96 0.26 -17.62 6.51
C TRP A 96 -1.20 -18.10 6.55
N LYS A 97 -1.81 -18.38 5.40
CA LYS A 97 -3.20 -18.87 5.32
C LYS A 97 -3.46 -20.12 6.17
N LYS A 98 -2.44 -20.99 6.31
CA LYS A 98 -2.49 -22.25 7.07
C LYS A 98 -1.87 -22.14 8.47
N ALA A 99 -1.39 -20.96 8.87
CA ALA A 99 -0.85 -20.77 10.21
C ALA A 99 -1.98 -20.73 11.25
N GLU A 100 -1.65 -21.05 12.49
CA GLU A 100 -2.53 -20.85 13.64
C GLU A 100 -3.08 -19.41 13.68
N ALA A 101 -4.33 -19.23 14.11
CA ALA A 101 -5.06 -17.97 14.04
C ALA A 101 -4.26 -16.79 14.62
N GLN A 102 -3.73 -16.91 15.84
CA GLN A 102 -2.99 -15.83 16.50
C GLN A 102 -1.67 -15.49 15.77
N LYS A 103 -0.96 -16.51 15.31
CA LYS A 103 0.27 -16.33 14.50
C LYS A 103 -0.05 -15.66 13.17
N ARG A 104 -1.14 -16.05 12.51
CA ARG A 104 -1.61 -15.45 11.26
C ARG A 104 -1.99 -13.99 11.47
N LEU A 105 -2.76 -13.66 12.50
CA LEU A 105 -3.15 -12.28 12.82
C LEU A 105 -1.92 -11.40 13.08
N ARG A 106 -0.98 -11.87 13.90
CA ARG A 106 0.24 -11.11 14.25
C ARG A 106 1.11 -10.84 13.04
N ASN A 107 1.37 -11.87 12.23
CA ASN A 107 2.21 -11.73 11.06
C ASN A 107 1.55 -10.86 9.99
N THR A 108 0.24 -10.99 9.81
CA THR A 108 -0.54 -10.11 8.91
C THR A 108 -0.53 -8.66 9.38
N LEU A 109 -0.67 -8.41 10.68
CA LEU A 109 -0.56 -7.07 11.25
C LEU A 109 0.83 -6.46 10.97
N ALA A 110 1.90 -7.21 11.22
CA ALA A 110 3.26 -6.77 10.94
C ALA A 110 3.48 -6.46 9.45
N ALA A 111 2.92 -7.28 8.55
CA ALA A 111 2.99 -7.04 7.11
C ALA A 111 2.22 -5.79 6.68
N VAL A 112 0.99 -5.58 7.16
CA VAL A 112 0.20 -4.38 6.85
C VAL A 112 0.91 -3.12 7.35
N ILE A 113 1.41 -3.11 8.60
CA ILE A 113 2.16 -1.98 9.15
C ILE A 113 3.46 -1.75 8.36
N GLY A 114 4.22 -2.81 8.09
CA GLY A 114 5.48 -2.71 7.34
C GLY A 114 5.26 -2.14 5.94
N SER A 115 4.23 -2.61 5.23
CA SER A 115 3.84 -2.06 3.93
C SER A 115 3.45 -0.59 4.03
N LEU A 116 2.63 -0.21 5.02
CA LEU A 116 2.21 1.18 5.24
C LEU A 116 3.39 2.11 5.54
N VAL A 117 4.36 1.65 6.35
CA VAL A 117 5.59 2.40 6.62
C VAL A 117 6.39 2.62 5.33
N LEU A 118 6.54 1.59 4.48
CA LEU A 118 7.21 1.73 3.19
C LEU A 118 6.48 2.73 2.27
N VAL A 119 5.15 2.71 2.25
CA VAL A 119 4.34 3.72 1.54
C VAL A 119 4.66 5.12 2.05
N VAL A 120 4.65 5.33 3.36
CA VAL A 120 4.92 6.63 3.97
C VAL A 120 6.33 7.13 3.63
N LEU A 121 7.33 6.27 3.72
CA LEU A 121 8.71 6.59 3.37
C LEU A 121 8.86 6.93 1.89
N GLY A 122 8.35 6.08 1.00
CA GLY A 122 8.49 6.31 -0.44
C GLY A 122 7.79 7.57 -0.92
N VAL A 123 6.63 7.93 -0.36
CA VAL A 123 5.95 9.20 -0.69
C VAL A 123 6.71 10.41 -0.14
N SER A 124 7.26 10.31 1.07
CA SER A 124 7.97 11.41 1.72
C SER A 124 9.33 11.72 1.08
N MET A 125 9.92 10.78 0.34
CA MET A 125 11.15 11.00 -0.43
C MET A 125 10.94 11.80 -1.72
N LEU A 126 9.70 11.92 -2.20
CA LEU A 126 9.41 12.73 -3.39
C LEU A 126 9.47 14.22 -3.06
N GLN A 127 10.15 14.99 -3.92
CA GLN A 127 10.22 16.44 -3.84
C GLN A 127 9.48 17.10 -5.03
N PRO A 128 8.73 18.21 -4.82
CA PRO A 128 8.30 18.74 -3.52
C PRO A 128 7.31 17.78 -2.82
N ASN A 129 7.00 18.02 -1.54
CA ASN A 129 6.10 17.20 -0.73
C ASN A 129 4.79 16.87 -1.49
N ARG A 130 4.49 15.58 -1.65
CA ARG A 130 3.36 15.07 -2.44
C ARG A 130 2.15 14.61 -1.62
N TRP A 131 2.16 14.75 -0.29
CA TRP A 131 1.09 14.23 0.57
C TRP A 131 -0.27 14.89 0.32
N LEU A 132 -0.29 16.21 0.15
CA LEU A 132 -1.51 17.00 -0.04
C LEU A 132 -1.79 17.36 -1.51
N VAL A 133 -0.91 16.94 -2.42
CA VAL A 133 -1.07 17.20 -3.85
C VAL A 133 -2.04 16.18 -4.44
N ILE A 134 -3.29 16.60 -4.65
CA ILE A 134 -4.33 15.81 -5.31
C ILE A 134 -4.41 16.16 -6.80
N PHE A 135 -4.32 17.45 -7.12
CA PHE A 135 -4.31 17.98 -8.49
C PHE A 135 -2.95 18.63 -8.75
N GLY A 136 -2.40 18.51 -9.97
CA GLY A 136 -1.17 19.22 -10.38
C GLY A 136 -0.16 18.35 -11.11
#